data_AF-A0A1G8FDP8-F1
#
_entry.id   AF-A0A1G8FDP8-F1
#
_cell.length_a   1.000
_cell.length_b   1.000
_cell.length_c   1.000
_cell.angle_alpha   90.00
_cell.angle_beta   90.00
_cell.angle_gamma   90.00
#
_symmetry.space_group_name_H-M   'P 1'
#
loop_
_entity.id
_entity.type
_entity.pdbx_description
1 polymer ?
#
loop_
_entity_poly.entity_id
_entity_poly.type
_entity_poly.pdbx_seq_one_letter_code
_entity_poly.pdbx_strand_id
1 'polypeptide(L)' 'MGNNRDGKAKFEFVGTNNNGEITTYHTQSGKKFWKTINGKNIPVINPVE' A
#
# COMPACT_ATOMS: atom_id res chain seq x y z
N MET A 1 -11.42 -1.38 -2.09
CA MET A 1 -10.83 -0.21 -1.41
C MET A 1 -11.70 0.26 -0.26
N GLY A 2 -11.14 0.36 0.95
CA GLY A 2 -11.87 0.77 2.15
C GLY A 2 -10.94 1.13 3.30
N ASN A 3 -11.53 1.56 4.41
CA ASN A 3 -10.80 1.93 5.61
C ASN A 3 -10.77 0.79 6.63
N ASN A 4 -9.86 0.87 7.60
CA ASN A 4 -9.98 0.07 8.82
C ASN A 4 -11.08 0.64 9.75
N ARG A 5 -11.32 -0.01 10.89
CA ARG A 5 -12.30 0.43 11.90
C ARG A 5 -12.06 1.85 12.42
N ASP A 6 -10.82 2.33 12.34
CA ASP A 6 -10.39 3.66 12.78
C ASP A 6 -10.41 4.70 11.64
N GLY A 7 -11.01 4.39 10.49
CA GLY A 7 -11.09 5.29 9.34
C GLY A 7 -9.77 5.47 8.58
N LYS A 8 -8.74 4.66 8.84
CA LYS A 8 -7.44 4.73 8.15
C LYS A 8 -7.46 3.95 6.84
N ALA A 9 -6.84 4.51 5.81
CA ALA A 9 -6.74 3.90 4.49
C ALA A 9 -6.04 2.52 4.52
N LYS A 10 -6.56 1.60 3.71
CA LYS A 10 -5.89 0.35 3.33
C LYS A 10 -5.23 0.53 1.96
N PHE A 11 -4.12 -0.17 1.77
CA PHE A 11 -3.34 -0.12 0.52
C PHE A 11 -3.52 -1.43 -0.23
N GLU A 12 -3.74 -1.32 -1.53
CA GLU A 12 -3.93 -2.44 -2.44
C GLU A 12 -2.75 -2.46 -3.41
N PHE A 13 -2.10 -3.61 -3.52
CA PHE A 13 -1.00 -3.85 -4.44
C PHE A 13 -1.49 -4.81 -5.51
N VAL A 14 -1.40 -4.38 -6.76
CA VAL A 14 -1.74 -5.18 -7.93
C VAL A 14 -0.48 -5.48 -8.71
N GLY A 15 -0.24 -6.77 -8.96
CA GLY A 15 0.74 -7.23 -9.92
C GLY A 15 0.05 -7.50 -11.24
N THR A 16 0.58 -6.96 -12.33
CA THR A 16 0.07 -7.21 -13.69
C THR A 16 1.07 -8.04 -14.49
N ASN A 17 0.61 -8.80 -15.47
CA ASN A 17 1.48 -9.37 -16.49
C ASN A 17 1.82 -8.34 -17.59
N ASN A 18 2.58 -8.76 -18.60
CA ASN A 18 2.98 -7.90 -19.73
C ASN A 18 1.81 -7.46 -20.62
N ASN A 19 0.65 -8.11 -20.50
CA ASN A 19 -0.58 -7.74 -21.21
C ASN A 19 -1.45 -6.77 -20.40
N GLY A 20 -1.00 -6.36 -19.20
CA GLY A 20 -1.75 -5.49 -18.30
C GLY A 20 -2.83 -6.20 -17.47
N GLU A 21 -2.91 -7.52 -17.54
CA GLU A 21 -3.89 -8.29 -16.78
C GLU A 21 -3.43 -8.47 -15.33
N ILE A 22 -4.34 -8.31 -14.37
CA ILE A 22 -4.04 -8.48 -12.94
C ILE A 22 -3.81 -9.97 -12.66
N THR A 23 -2.62 -10.33 -12.21
CA THR A 23 -2.25 -11.71 -11.86
C THR A 23 -2.09 -11.90 -10.36
N THR A 24 -1.92 -10.83 -9.60
CA THR A 24 -1.80 -10.89 -8.14
C THR A 24 -2.48 -9.68 -7.50
N TYR A 25 -3.21 -9.92 -6.43
CA TYR A 25 -3.89 -8.90 -5.64
C TYR A 25 -3.56 -9.10 -4.17
N HIS A 26 -3.05 -8.07 -3.51
CA HIS A 26 -2.67 -8.13 -2.10
C HIS A 26 -3.07 -6.86 -1.35
N THR A 27 -3.63 -7.01 -0.15
CA THR A 27 -4.02 -5.87 0.70
C THR A 27 -3.11 -5.75 1.93
N GLN A 28 -2.71 -4.53 2.27
CA GLN A 28 -1.94 -4.23 3.48
C GLN A 28 -2.61 -3.13 4.29
N SER A 29 -2.42 -3.18 5.61
CA SER A 29 -2.78 -2.06 6.48
C SER A 29 -1.83 -0.89 6.26
N GLY A 30 -2.32 0.34 6.42
CA GLY A 30 -1.48 1.54 6.33
C GLY A 30 -0.30 1.51 7.29
N LYS A 31 -0.50 1.04 8.53
CA LYS A 31 0.59 0.93 9.52
C LYS A 31 1.77 0.10 9.01
N LYS A 32 1.48 -1.04 8.37
CA LYS A 32 2.52 -1.91 7.81
C LYS A 32 3.15 -1.28 6.58
N PHE A 33 2.33 -0.73 5.68
CA PHE A 33 2.81 -0.02 4.49
C PHE A 33 3.78 1.13 4.83
N TRP A 34 3.36 2.06 5.69
CA TRP A 34 4.17 3.22 6.07
C TRP A 34 5.49 2.81 6.73
N LYS A 35 5.46 1.82 7.63
CA LYS A 35 6.69 1.28 8.23
C LYS A 35 7.62 0.67 7.18
N THR A 36 7.08 -0.01 6.17
CA THR A 36 7.90 -0.61 5.11
C THR A 36 8.62 0.44 4.28
N ILE A 37 7.93 1.50 3.86
CA ILE A 37 8.52 2.50 2.96
C ILE A 37 9.39 3.55 3.69
N ASN A 38 9.05 3.88 4.94
CA ASN A 38 9.68 4.98 5.68
C ASN A 38 10.52 4.51 6.88
N GLY A 39 10.49 3.22 7.24
CA GLY A 39 11.02 2.69 8.51
C GLY A 39 10.20 3.11 9.76
N LYS A 40 9.33 4.11 9.63
CA LYS A 40 8.46 4.67 10.68
C LYS A 40 7.02 4.75 10.17
N ASN A 41 6.04 4.74 11.07
CA ASN A 41 4.63 4.83 10.71
C ASN A 41 4.20 6.29 10.46
N ILE A 42 4.68 6.89 9.37
CA ILE A 42 4.39 8.28 8.97
C ILE A 42 3.68 8.27 7.62
N PRO A 43 2.48 8.88 7.48
CA PRO A 43 1.69 8.84 6.26
C PRO A 43 2.15 9.87 5.21
N VAL A 44 3.44 9.82 4.87
CA VAL A 44 4.09 10.70 3.89
C VAL A 44 4.90 9.82 2.94
N ILE A 45 4.73 10.00 1.64
CA ILE A 45 5.60 9.37 0.64
C ILE A 45 6.70 10.39 0.34
N ASN A 46 7.94 10.05 0.70
CA ASN A 46 9.09 10.89 0.38
C ASN A 46 9.59 10.54 -1.03
N PRO A 47 9.95 11.54 -1.86
CA PRO A 47 10.68 11.28 -3.09
C PRO A 47 12.01 10.62 -2.76
N VAL A 48 12.45 9.70 -3.62
CA VAL A 48 13.81 9.18 -3.58
C VAL A 48 14.70 10.22 -4.28
N GLU A 49 15.78 10.65 -3.64
CA GLU A 49 16.81 11.50 -4.27
C GLU A 49 17.42 10.81 -5.50
#